data_AF-A0A2D6GIQ3-F1
#
_entry.id   AF-A0A2D6GIQ3-F1
#
_cell.length_a   1.000
_cell.length_b   1.000
_cell.length_c   1.000
_cell.angle_alpha   90.00
_cell.angle_beta   90.00
_cell.angle_gamma   90.00
#
_symmetry.space_group_name_H-M   'P 1'
#
loop_
_entity.id
_entity.type
_entity.pdbx_description
1 polymer ?
#
loop_
_entity_poly.entity_id
_entity_poly.type
_entity_poly.pdbx_seq_one_letter_code
_entity_poly.pdbx_strand_id
1 'polypeptide(L)'
;MGGNEELVFLNATSQTISSPLSGYDVDINEMPLRASLIEDLDDDDASGLQITLEEEDGAIIRVRNPEGASAVGFANRLQKAAFSANMNLDIRYDEDDEELTIEHREYGFTKGFTITSSKDGILVDDPFEPQLFLGQDIEGTINDEPAEGDGLVLTGDFKNSKTSGLSVAFLGDGTGNAGTVTVAQNALKFQSGTSADEQIKVALNSTHSTVLGRGVDNTSGFENLSQSRLTSTQEAIDAIRLVDEALDQLSSMRGQLGSVQKHTLETNISVLRSSAEHLTAAESSIRDTDMALEIANFTKNQIITETAAAAVAQANQTAARVLRLLFSNNAHNHWSFFAE
;
A
#
# COMPACT_ATOMS: atom_id res chain seq x y z
N MET A 1 12.78 -25.32 -19.10
CA MET A 1 13.61 -24.61 -18.11
C MET A 1 13.76 -23.19 -18.63
N GLY A 2 12.70 -22.39 -18.55
CA GLY A 2 12.80 -20.95 -18.77
C GLY A 2 13.40 -20.36 -17.50
N GLY A 3 14.55 -19.73 -17.61
CA GLY A 3 15.14 -19.02 -16.48
C GLY A 3 14.26 -17.84 -16.11
N ASN A 4 14.23 -17.45 -14.84
CA ASN A 4 13.64 -16.21 -14.36
C ASN A 4 14.42 -14.96 -14.85
N GLU A 5 14.98 -15.01 -16.06
CA GLU A 5 15.81 -13.95 -16.66
C GLU A 5 14.93 -12.83 -17.25
N GLU A 6 13.67 -13.14 -17.54
CA GLU A 6 12.69 -12.23 -18.15
C GLU A 6 11.80 -11.53 -17.12
N LEU A 7 11.90 -11.88 -15.84
CA LEU A 7 11.06 -11.33 -14.77
C LEU A 7 11.90 -10.76 -13.64
N VAL A 8 11.60 -9.52 -13.29
CA VAL A 8 12.23 -8.83 -12.17
C VAL A 8 11.19 -8.54 -11.12
N PHE A 9 11.35 -9.15 -9.94
CA PHE A 9 10.57 -8.77 -8.77
C PHE A 9 10.84 -7.30 -8.43
N LEU A 10 9.78 -6.50 -8.33
CA LEU A 10 9.85 -5.10 -7.91
C LEU A 10 9.47 -4.96 -6.44
N ASN A 11 8.23 -5.30 -6.10
CA ASN A 11 7.71 -5.15 -4.74
C ASN A 11 6.56 -6.13 -4.44
N ALA A 12 6.22 -6.19 -3.15
CA ALA A 12 5.02 -6.85 -2.67
C ALA A 12 4.43 -6.04 -1.52
N THR A 13 3.13 -6.11 -1.32
CA THR A 13 2.46 -5.45 -0.18
C THR A 13 2.28 -6.41 0.98
N SER A 14 1.78 -5.93 2.12
CA SER A 14 1.43 -6.80 3.26
C SER A 14 0.21 -7.71 3.00
N GLN A 15 -0.51 -7.49 1.90
CA GLN A 15 -1.62 -8.34 1.45
C GLN A 15 -1.16 -9.50 0.59
N THR A 16 0.01 -9.41 -0.04
CA THR A 16 0.60 -10.51 -0.81
C THR A 16 0.89 -11.71 0.10
N ILE A 17 0.49 -12.90 -0.31
CA ILE A 17 0.76 -14.15 0.40
C ILE A 17 2.11 -14.72 -0.06
N SER A 18 2.83 -15.41 0.83
CA SER A 18 4.04 -16.15 0.44
C SER A 18 3.71 -17.16 -0.66
N SER A 19 4.54 -17.18 -1.70
CA SER A 19 4.43 -18.15 -2.77
C SER A 19 4.79 -19.56 -2.27
N PRO A 20 4.31 -20.62 -2.96
CA PRO A 20 4.85 -21.96 -2.78
C PRO A 20 6.34 -22.02 -3.21
N LEU A 21 7.02 -23.15 -2.93
CA LEU A 21 8.42 -23.36 -3.33
C LEU A 21 8.63 -23.30 -4.85
N SER A 22 7.58 -23.50 -5.64
CA SER A 22 7.60 -23.34 -7.10
C SER A 22 7.51 -21.89 -7.56
N GLY A 23 7.21 -20.93 -6.67
CA GLY A 23 6.86 -19.57 -7.04
C GLY A 23 5.41 -19.44 -7.55
N TYR A 24 5.04 -18.20 -7.87
CA TYR A 24 3.84 -17.87 -8.62
C TYR A 24 4.19 -17.76 -10.09
N ASP A 25 3.49 -18.50 -10.95
CA ASP A 25 3.63 -18.40 -12.39
C ASP A 25 3.16 -17.01 -12.86
N VAL A 26 3.88 -16.44 -13.81
CA VAL A 26 3.51 -15.18 -14.46
C VAL A 26 3.28 -15.48 -15.94
N ASP A 27 2.07 -15.22 -16.41
CA ASP A 27 1.68 -15.44 -17.79
C ASP A 27 1.33 -14.10 -18.44
N ILE A 28 1.95 -13.82 -19.59
CA ILE A 28 1.76 -12.61 -20.39
C ILE A 28 0.75 -12.92 -21.50
N ASN A 29 -0.36 -12.21 -21.50
CA ASN A 29 -1.41 -12.32 -22.51
C ASN A 29 -1.15 -11.35 -23.67
N GLU A 30 -0.65 -10.15 -23.37
CA GLU A 30 -0.41 -9.11 -24.37
C GLU A 30 0.90 -8.37 -24.08
N MET A 31 1.64 -8.08 -25.15
CA MET A 31 2.95 -7.44 -25.07
C MET A 31 2.79 -5.92 -24.91
N PRO A 32 3.62 -5.28 -24.08
CA PRO A 32 3.66 -3.84 -24.00
C PRO A 32 4.28 -3.25 -25.27
N LEU A 33 3.74 -2.11 -25.72
CA LEU A 33 4.22 -1.37 -26.88
C LEU A 33 4.54 0.08 -26.51
N ARG A 34 5.48 0.66 -27.24
CA ARG A 34 5.74 2.10 -27.22
C ARG A 34 4.84 2.80 -28.23
N ALA A 35 4.46 4.04 -27.94
CA ALA A 35 3.85 4.89 -28.95
C ALA A 35 4.86 5.07 -30.08
N SER A 36 4.45 4.82 -31.32
CA SER A 36 5.33 4.90 -32.48
C SER A 36 4.60 5.42 -33.70
N LEU A 37 5.31 6.22 -34.48
CA LEU A 37 4.96 6.66 -35.83
C LEU A 37 6.11 6.27 -36.74
N ILE A 38 5.80 5.53 -37.80
CA ILE A 38 6.74 5.12 -38.83
C ILE A 38 6.07 5.43 -40.16
N GLU A 39 6.59 6.42 -40.88
CA GLU A 39 5.99 6.90 -42.13
C GLU A 39 7.08 7.27 -43.13
N ASP A 40 6.77 7.07 -44.41
CA ASP A 40 7.60 7.51 -45.53
C ASP A 40 7.65 9.05 -45.56
N LEU A 41 8.83 9.62 -45.77
CA LEU A 41 9.06 11.05 -45.86
C LEU A 41 10.22 11.36 -46.82
N ASP A 42 9.89 11.50 -48.10
CA ASP A 42 10.86 11.92 -49.11
C ASP A 42 11.19 13.43 -49.03
N ASP A 43 12.16 13.87 -49.84
CA ASP A 43 12.59 15.27 -49.88
C ASP A 43 11.48 16.24 -50.37
N ASP A 44 10.58 15.78 -51.24
CA ASP A 44 9.49 16.59 -51.80
C ASP A 44 8.37 16.79 -50.77
N ASP A 45 8.06 15.75 -50.00
CA ASP A 45 7.10 15.75 -48.92
C ASP A 45 7.62 16.49 -47.70
N ALA A 46 8.91 16.36 -47.39
CA ALA A 46 9.55 17.17 -46.36
C ALA A 46 9.60 18.66 -46.73
N SER A 47 9.77 19.02 -48.01
CA SER A 47 9.94 20.41 -48.45
C SER A 47 8.75 21.30 -48.02
N GLY A 48 9.01 22.34 -47.23
CA GLY A 48 7.97 23.24 -46.72
C GLY A 48 7.07 22.65 -45.60
N LEU A 49 7.32 21.42 -45.15
CA LEU A 49 6.58 20.76 -44.08
C LEU A 49 6.72 21.52 -42.75
N GLN A 50 5.63 21.63 -42.01
CA GLN A 50 5.65 22.13 -40.65
C GLN A 50 4.89 21.17 -39.75
N ILE A 51 5.55 20.71 -38.69
CA ILE A 51 4.90 19.87 -37.69
C ILE A 51 4.91 20.53 -36.32
N THR A 52 3.88 20.25 -35.55
CA THR A 52 3.85 20.45 -34.11
C THR A 52 3.84 19.07 -33.46
N LEU A 53 4.65 18.89 -32.42
CA LEU A 53 4.71 17.66 -31.65
C LEU A 53 4.50 18.01 -30.18
N GLU A 54 3.58 17.31 -29.53
CA GLU A 54 3.22 17.45 -28.12
C GLU A 54 3.32 16.09 -27.42
N GLU A 55 4.00 16.03 -26.28
CA GLU A 55 4.16 14.83 -25.45
C GLU A 55 3.15 14.80 -24.29
N GLU A 56 2.93 13.66 -23.63
CA GLU A 56 1.97 13.54 -22.52
C GLU A 56 2.26 14.50 -21.36
N ASP A 57 3.54 14.83 -21.13
CA ASP A 57 3.99 15.74 -20.09
C ASP A 57 3.77 17.23 -20.43
N GLY A 58 3.22 17.52 -21.62
CA GLY A 58 2.90 18.86 -22.09
C GLY A 58 4.07 19.62 -22.72
N ALA A 59 5.19 18.93 -23.00
CA ALA A 59 6.27 19.48 -23.80
C ALA A 59 5.80 19.64 -25.25
N ILE A 60 5.97 20.83 -25.83
CA ILE A 60 5.53 21.14 -27.19
C ILE A 60 6.69 21.72 -27.99
N ILE A 61 6.93 21.16 -29.17
CA ILE A 61 7.84 21.70 -30.17
C ILE A 61 7.11 21.97 -31.48
N ARG A 62 7.60 22.97 -32.21
CA ARG A 62 7.11 23.27 -33.56
C ARG A 62 8.29 23.44 -34.50
N VAL A 63 8.37 22.58 -35.50
CA VAL A 63 9.50 22.49 -36.42
C VAL A 63 9.01 22.72 -37.83
N ARG A 64 9.73 23.56 -38.57
CA ARG A 64 9.45 23.86 -39.97
C ARG A 64 10.65 23.48 -40.82
N ASN A 65 10.38 22.82 -41.93
CA ASN A 65 11.31 22.65 -43.03
C ASN A 65 11.17 23.81 -44.02
N PRO A 66 12.26 24.49 -44.41
CA PRO A 66 12.22 25.45 -45.51
C PRO A 66 11.80 24.78 -46.84
N GLU A 67 11.26 25.56 -47.78
CA GLU A 67 11.01 25.07 -49.14
C GLU A 67 12.34 24.67 -49.82
N GLY A 68 12.35 23.49 -50.44
CA GLY A 68 13.49 22.90 -51.14
C GLY A 68 14.57 22.31 -50.24
N ALA A 69 14.31 22.14 -48.93
CA ALA A 69 15.22 21.50 -47.99
C ALA A 69 14.89 20.02 -47.81
N SER A 70 15.92 19.19 -47.60
CA SER A 70 15.78 17.72 -47.52
C SER A 70 15.07 17.22 -46.25
N ALA A 71 14.52 16.01 -46.35
CA ALA A 71 13.95 15.22 -45.27
C ALA A 71 14.96 14.94 -44.16
N VAL A 72 16.18 14.56 -44.52
CA VAL A 72 17.31 14.41 -43.58
C VAL A 72 17.54 15.67 -42.77
N GLY A 73 17.53 16.83 -43.44
CA GLY A 73 17.71 18.12 -42.77
C GLY A 73 16.57 18.43 -41.80
N PHE A 74 15.35 18.03 -42.16
CA PHE A 74 14.16 18.18 -41.32
C PHE A 74 14.21 17.25 -40.10
N ALA A 75 14.49 15.96 -40.27
CA ALA A 75 14.61 15.00 -39.18
C ALA A 75 15.67 15.44 -38.15
N ASN A 76 16.84 15.90 -38.62
CA ASN A 76 17.88 16.44 -37.75
C ASN A 76 17.43 17.69 -36.96
N ARG A 77 16.65 18.59 -37.59
CA ARG A 77 16.05 19.74 -36.89
C ARG A 77 15.06 19.29 -35.83
N LEU A 78 14.24 18.30 -36.17
CA LEU A 78 13.22 17.74 -35.29
C LEU A 78 13.84 17.06 -34.07
N GLN A 79 14.78 16.14 -34.29
CA GLN A 79 15.52 15.46 -33.23
C GLN A 79 16.20 16.46 -32.29
N LYS A 80 16.86 17.49 -32.84
CA LYS A 80 17.51 18.53 -32.03
C LYS A 80 16.50 19.35 -31.23
N ALA A 81 15.34 19.66 -31.79
CA ALA A 81 14.29 20.40 -31.09
C ALA A 81 13.72 19.56 -29.93
N ALA A 82 13.40 18.29 -30.17
CA ALA A 82 12.92 17.35 -29.15
C ALA A 82 13.95 17.20 -28.02
N PHE A 83 15.23 16.99 -28.36
CA PHE A 83 16.30 16.91 -27.37
C PHE A 83 16.45 18.21 -26.55
N SER A 84 16.36 19.37 -27.20
CA SER A 84 16.47 20.67 -26.50
C SER A 84 15.26 20.96 -25.60
N ALA A 85 14.10 20.40 -25.92
CA ALA A 85 12.89 20.48 -25.12
C ALA A 85 12.81 19.39 -24.04
N ASN A 86 13.81 18.50 -23.95
CA ASN A 86 13.85 17.36 -23.04
C ASN A 86 12.64 16.43 -23.20
N MET A 87 12.17 16.24 -24.44
CA MET A 87 11.10 15.28 -24.75
C MET A 87 11.65 13.86 -24.69
N ASN A 88 10.84 12.92 -24.21
CA ASN A 88 11.15 11.50 -24.06
C ASN A 88 10.91 10.70 -25.35
N LEU A 89 11.30 11.29 -26.47
CA LEU A 89 11.12 10.72 -27.80
C LEU A 89 12.47 10.37 -28.40
N ASP A 90 12.49 9.25 -29.13
CA ASP A 90 13.56 8.89 -30.04
C ASP A 90 13.11 9.17 -31.47
N ILE A 91 13.89 9.98 -32.17
CA ILE A 91 13.57 10.43 -33.53
C ILE A 91 14.73 10.01 -34.42
N ARG A 92 14.41 9.17 -35.39
CA ARG A 92 15.36 8.56 -36.32
C ARG A 92 14.84 8.72 -37.74
N TYR A 93 15.75 8.85 -38.68
CA TYR A 93 15.44 8.91 -40.10
C TYR A 93 16.38 7.98 -40.83
N ASP A 94 15.82 7.09 -41.64
CA ASP A 94 16.59 6.20 -42.51
C ASP A 94 16.69 6.84 -43.90
N GLU A 95 17.92 7.11 -44.35
CA GLU A 95 18.15 7.72 -45.67
C GLU A 95 17.94 6.74 -46.82
N ASP A 96 18.11 5.43 -46.58
CA ASP A 96 18.00 4.41 -47.63
C ASP A 96 16.53 4.07 -47.89
N ASP A 97 15.71 4.04 -46.85
CA ASP A 97 14.28 3.72 -46.91
C ASP A 97 13.37 4.98 -46.93
N GLU A 98 13.96 6.19 -46.85
CA GLU A 98 13.24 7.48 -46.77
C GLU A 98 12.20 7.53 -45.64
N GLU A 99 12.46 6.84 -44.53
CA GLU A 99 11.48 6.60 -43.47
C GLU A 99 11.78 7.48 -42.23
N LEU A 100 10.76 8.20 -41.74
CA LEU A 100 10.83 8.90 -40.46
C LEU A 100 10.21 8.04 -39.36
N THR A 101 11.01 7.70 -38.35
CA THR A 101 10.54 7.06 -37.12
C THR A 101 10.51 8.06 -35.96
N ILE A 102 9.35 8.16 -35.29
CA ILE A 102 9.20 8.85 -34.01
C ILE A 102 8.65 7.84 -33.01
N GLU A 103 9.40 7.55 -31.96
CA GLU A 103 9.05 6.54 -30.97
C GLU A 103 9.17 7.11 -29.56
N HIS A 104 8.22 6.79 -28.68
CA HIS A 104 8.34 7.11 -27.26
C HIS A 104 9.34 6.18 -26.57
N ARG A 105 10.16 6.68 -25.65
CA ARG A 105 11.20 5.86 -25.00
C ARG A 105 10.66 4.91 -23.94
N GLU A 106 9.52 5.25 -23.35
CA GLU A 106 8.83 4.41 -22.36
C GLU A 106 7.64 3.66 -22.98
N TYR A 107 7.38 2.49 -22.42
CA TYR A 107 6.23 1.66 -22.76
C TYR A 107 4.99 2.11 -21.98
N GLY A 108 3.82 1.88 -22.55
CA GLY A 108 2.56 1.95 -21.83
C GLY A 108 1.51 2.85 -22.48
N PHE A 109 0.26 2.67 -22.06
CA PHE A 109 -0.88 3.38 -22.64
C PHE A 109 -0.89 4.88 -22.27
N THR A 110 -0.33 5.22 -21.11
CA THR A 110 -0.20 6.61 -20.65
C THR A 110 0.95 7.36 -21.34
N LYS A 111 1.80 6.63 -22.06
CA LYS A 111 3.00 7.14 -22.72
C LYS A 111 2.72 7.33 -24.20
N GLY A 112 2.79 8.56 -24.67
CA GLY A 112 2.29 8.90 -26.00
C GLY A 112 2.59 10.32 -26.44
N PHE A 113 2.32 10.57 -27.71
CA PHE A 113 2.53 11.89 -28.28
C PHE A 113 1.46 12.21 -29.31
N THR A 114 1.23 13.50 -29.49
CA THR A 114 0.37 14.05 -30.51
C THR A 114 1.22 14.73 -31.56
N ILE A 115 0.95 14.45 -32.82
CA ILE A 115 1.58 15.12 -33.96
C ILE A 115 0.51 15.86 -34.76
N THR A 116 0.88 17.03 -35.27
CA THR A 116 0.05 17.81 -36.19
C THR A 116 0.92 18.22 -37.37
N SER A 117 0.51 17.86 -38.58
CA SER A 117 1.20 18.24 -39.82
C SER A 117 0.52 19.43 -40.49
N SER A 118 1.28 20.20 -41.28
CA SER A 118 0.73 21.24 -42.14
C SER A 118 0.36 20.75 -43.54
N LYS A 119 0.73 19.51 -43.89
CA LYS A 119 0.48 18.90 -45.20
C LYS A 119 -0.52 17.75 -45.06
N ASP A 120 -1.33 17.59 -46.08
CA ASP A 120 -2.38 16.57 -46.19
C ASP A 120 -1.76 15.20 -46.49
N GLY A 121 -2.11 14.18 -45.72
CA GLY A 121 -1.59 12.82 -45.88
C GLY A 121 -0.09 12.63 -45.60
N ILE A 122 0.60 13.62 -45.03
CA ILE A 122 2.03 13.52 -44.68
C ILE A 122 2.17 13.45 -43.17
N LEU A 123 2.60 12.29 -42.66
CA LEU A 123 2.73 11.92 -41.24
C LEU A 123 1.43 11.81 -40.45
N VAL A 124 0.36 12.45 -40.93
CA VAL A 124 -0.99 12.41 -40.35
C VAL A 124 -2.01 12.37 -41.47
N ASP A 125 -3.20 11.85 -41.17
CA ASP A 125 -4.29 11.72 -42.15
C ASP A 125 -4.77 13.10 -42.66
N ASP A 126 -5.05 14.02 -41.73
CA ASP A 126 -5.67 15.32 -42.02
C ASP A 126 -4.75 16.50 -41.66
N PRO A 127 -4.60 17.51 -42.52
CA PRO A 127 -3.72 18.64 -42.27
C PRO A 127 -4.29 19.54 -41.17
N PHE A 128 -3.41 20.01 -40.29
CA PHE A 128 -3.70 20.85 -39.13
C PHE A 128 -4.57 20.20 -38.06
N GLU A 129 -4.89 18.92 -38.20
CA GLU A 129 -5.58 18.14 -37.18
C GLU A 129 -4.56 17.36 -36.32
N PRO A 130 -4.69 17.39 -34.99
CA PRO A 130 -3.83 16.60 -34.10
C PRO A 130 -4.20 15.13 -34.14
N GLN A 131 -3.22 14.27 -34.41
CA GLN A 131 -3.34 12.82 -34.34
C GLN A 131 -2.55 12.29 -33.13
N LEU A 132 -3.22 11.49 -32.30
CA LEU A 132 -2.67 10.94 -31.07
C LEU A 132 -2.12 9.53 -31.31
N PHE A 133 -0.90 9.30 -30.86
CA PHE A 133 -0.22 8.00 -30.85
C PHE A 133 0.01 7.57 -29.41
N LEU A 134 -0.48 6.39 -29.05
CA LEU A 134 -0.37 5.81 -27.72
C LEU A 134 0.40 4.51 -27.77
N GLY A 135 1.11 4.22 -26.68
CA GLY A 135 1.66 2.89 -26.44
C GLY A 135 0.59 1.92 -25.93
N GLN A 136 1.05 0.80 -25.43
CA GLN A 136 0.21 -0.26 -24.88
C GLN A 136 0.85 -0.81 -23.61
N ASP A 137 0.04 -1.02 -22.59
CA ASP A 137 0.47 -1.67 -21.35
C ASP A 137 0.53 -3.18 -21.53
N ILE A 138 1.40 -3.82 -20.75
CA ILE A 138 1.45 -5.28 -20.65
C ILE A 138 0.15 -5.83 -20.06
N GLU A 139 -0.40 -6.91 -20.61
CA GLU A 139 -1.50 -7.64 -19.97
C GLU A 139 -1.07 -9.04 -19.57
N GLY A 140 -1.52 -9.49 -18.39
CA GLY A 140 -1.14 -10.80 -17.89
C GLY A 140 -1.81 -11.20 -16.58
N THR A 141 -1.38 -12.33 -16.05
CA THR A 141 -1.82 -12.85 -14.75
C THR A 141 -0.63 -13.26 -13.90
N ILE A 142 -0.80 -13.19 -12.58
CA ILE A 142 0.16 -13.71 -11.60
C ILE A 142 -0.55 -14.78 -10.79
N ASN A 143 -0.07 -16.03 -10.86
CA ASN A 143 -0.69 -17.22 -10.26
C ASN A 143 -2.18 -17.37 -10.64
N ASP A 144 -2.50 -17.27 -11.93
CA ASP A 144 -3.87 -17.29 -12.46
C ASP A 144 -4.80 -16.19 -11.89
N GLU A 145 -4.28 -15.22 -11.14
CA GLU A 145 -5.03 -14.06 -10.67
C GLU A 145 -4.75 -12.85 -11.58
N PRO A 146 -5.76 -12.02 -11.89
CA PRO A 146 -5.61 -10.88 -12.79
C PRO A 146 -4.58 -9.87 -12.26
N ALA A 147 -3.82 -9.27 -13.16
CA ALA A 147 -2.88 -8.22 -12.85
C ALA A 147 -3.12 -7.00 -13.75
N GLU A 148 -2.97 -5.82 -13.15
CA GLU A 148 -3.01 -4.52 -13.82
C GLU A 148 -1.64 -4.24 -14.45
N GLY A 149 -1.65 -3.86 -15.72
CA GLY A 149 -0.48 -3.46 -16.47
C GLY A 149 -0.21 -1.97 -16.40
N ASP A 150 1.07 -1.60 -16.28
CA ASP A 150 1.57 -0.24 -16.44
C ASP A 150 2.94 -0.31 -17.15
N GLY A 151 2.95 -0.01 -18.45
CA GLY A 151 4.11 -0.21 -19.31
C GLY A 151 4.62 -1.66 -19.25
N LEU A 152 5.81 -1.88 -18.70
CA LEU A 152 6.44 -3.19 -18.54
C LEU A 152 6.08 -3.90 -17.22
N VAL A 153 5.31 -3.26 -16.35
CA VAL A 153 5.05 -3.74 -14.98
C VAL A 153 3.67 -4.37 -14.89
N LEU A 154 3.61 -5.57 -14.33
CA LEU A 154 2.36 -6.22 -13.90
C LEU A 154 2.23 -6.15 -12.39
N THR A 155 1.08 -5.67 -11.92
CA THR A 155 0.73 -5.56 -10.51
C THR A 155 -0.55 -6.33 -10.21
N GLY A 156 -0.50 -7.31 -9.31
CA GLY A 156 -1.69 -8.08 -8.95
C GLY A 156 -2.79 -7.23 -8.32
N ASP A 157 -4.03 -7.40 -8.80
CA ASP A 157 -5.21 -6.63 -8.39
C ASP A 157 -5.42 -6.60 -6.88
N PHE A 158 -5.93 -5.47 -6.36
CA PHE A 158 -6.20 -5.29 -4.93
C PHE A 158 -7.23 -6.28 -4.34
N LYS A 159 -8.01 -6.94 -5.20
CA LYS A 159 -9.01 -7.96 -4.80
C LYS A 159 -8.45 -9.39 -4.79
N ASN A 160 -7.22 -9.57 -5.26
CA ASN A 160 -6.61 -10.89 -5.36
C ASN A 160 -6.38 -11.49 -3.99
N SER A 161 -6.57 -12.81 -3.92
CA SER A 161 -6.45 -13.53 -2.66
C SER A 161 -4.99 -13.76 -2.27
N LYS A 162 -4.09 -13.89 -3.26
CA LYS A 162 -2.67 -14.21 -3.04
C LYS A 162 -1.75 -13.13 -3.56
N THR A 163 -2.03 -12.55 -4.72
CA THR A 163 -1.09 -11.68 -5.45
C THR A 163 -1.40 -10.20 -5.30
N SER A 164 -2.33 -9.81 -4.41
CA SER A 164 -2.69 -8.39 -4.23
C SER A 164 -1.46 -7.52 -3.94
N GLY A 165 -1.20 -6.57 -4.84
CA GLY A 165 -0.07 -5.64 -4.78
C GLY A 165 1.31 -6.29 -4.95
N LEU A 166 1.38 -7.49 -5.52
CA LEU A 166 2.63 -8.08 -5.99
C LEU A 166 2.95 -7.47 -7.36
N SER A 167 4.12 -6.84 -7.48
CA SER A 167 4.53 -6.18 -8.73
C SER A 167 5.80 -6.82 -9.30
N VAL A 168 5.76 -7.11 -10.60
CA VAL A 168 6.88 -7.68 -11.37
C VAL A 168 7.08 -6.87 -12.65
N ALA A 169 8.33 -6.61 -13.02
CA ALA A 169 8.67 -6.07 -14.33
C ALA A 169 8.98 -7.21 -15.29
N PHE A 170 8.47 -7.12 -16.51
CA PHE A 170 8.73 -8.05 -17.59
C PHE A 170 9.80 -7.46 -18.54
N LEU A 171 10.79 -8.28 -18.86
CA LEU A 171 11.92 -7.96 -19.74
C LEU A 171 12.04 -8.95 -20.91
N GLY A 172 11.07 -9.85 -21.07
CA GLY A 172 11.03 -10.82 -22.17
C GLY A 172 10.50 -10.23 -23.48
N ASP A 173 10.54 -11.05 -24.54
CA ASP A 173 10.21 -10.65 -25.91
C ASP A 173 8.99 -11.38 -26.50
N GLY A 174 8.27 -12.17 -25.69
CA GLY A 174 7.12 -12.95 -26.15
C GLY A 174 6.00 -13.12 -25.12
N THR A 175 4.83 -13.51 -25.62
CA THR A 175 3.66 -13.85 -24.81
C THR A 175 3.72 -15.29 -24.29
N GLY A 176 2.96 -15.58 -23.24
CA GLY A 176 2.87 -16.89 -22.60
C GLY A 176 3.54 -16.90 -21.23
N ASN A 177 4.01 -18.07 -20.81
CA ASN A 177 4.61 -18.21 -19.49
C ASN A 177 6.00 -17.54 -19.45
N ALA A 178 6.09 -16.41 -18.75
CA ALA A 178 7.31 -15.62 -18.56
C ALA A 178 8.20 -16.14 -17.41
N GLY A 179 7.75 -17.17 -16.70
CA GLY A 179 8.47 -17.80 -15.59
C GLY A 179 7.77 -17.63 -14.24
N THR A 180 8.56 -17.63 -13.17
CA THR A 180 8.02 -17.69 -11.80
C THR A 180 8.58 -16.60 -10.90
N VAL A 181 7.72 -16.00 -10.09
CA VAL A 181 8.12 -15.07 -9.02
C VAL A 181 7.97 -15.74 -7.65
N THR A 182 9.06 -15.80 -6.88
CA THR A 182 9.03 -16.33 -5.51
C THR A 182 8.94 -15.18 -4.52
N VAL A 183 7.92 -15.22 -3.67
CA VAL A 183 7.67 -14.18 -2.65
C VAL A 183 7.63 -14.83 -1.28
N ALA A 184 8.41 -14.29 -0.35
CA ALA A 184 8.32 -14.66 1.06
C ALA A 184 7.73 -13.48 1.85
N GLN A 185 6.47 -13.61 2.28
CA GLN A 185 5.81 -12.60 3.07
C GLN A 185 6.33 -12.60 4.51
N ASN A 186 7.33 -11.77 4.76
CA ASN A 186 7.96 -11.56 6.07
C ASN A 186 7.45 -10.30 6.78
N ALA A 187 6.23 -9.85 6.46
CA ALA A 187 5.62 -8.70 7.12
C ALA A 187 5.64 -8.83 8.64
N LEU A 188 5.98 -7.72 9.29
CA LEU A 188 5.87 -7.55 10.73
C LEU A 188 4.39 -7.56 11.11
N LYS A 189 4.04 -8.33 12.14
CA LYS A 189 2.67 -8.46 12.63
C LYS A 189 2.52 -7.73 13.95
N PHE A 190 1.56 -6.82 14.02
CA PHE A 190 1.22 -6.07 15.21
C PHE A 190 -0.20 -6.40 15.64
N GLN A 191 -0.40 -6.68 16.92
CA GLN A 191 -1.73 -6.86 17.48
C GLN A 191 -2.43 -5.49 17.55
N SER A 192 -3.61 -5.38 16.94
CA SER A 192 -4.35 -4.12 16.85
C SER A 192 -5.54 -4.05 17.80
N GLY A 193 -6.12 -5.20 18.14
CA GLY A 193 -7.32 -5.24 18.96
C GLY A 193 -7.31 -6.33 20.03
N THR A 194 -8.48 -6.56 20.61
CA THR A 194 -8.66 -7.48 21.75
C THR A 194 -8.79 -8.95 21.32
N SER A 195 -9.06 -9.20 20.04
CA SER A 195 -9.26 -10.55 19.47
C SER A 195 -7.98 -11.05 18.79
N ALA A 196 -7.67 -12.34 18.91
CA ALA A 196 -6.39 -12.91 18.43
C ALA A 196 -6.12 -12.71 16.92
N ASP A 197 -7.17 -12.61 16.12
CA ASP A 197 -7.08 -12.46 14.66
C ASP A 197 -6.96 -11.00 14.20
N GLU A 198 -7.11 -10.03 15.10
CA GLU A 198 -7.08 -8.61 14.78
C GLU A 198 -5.65 -8.07 14.73
N GLN A 199 -5.02 -8.22 13.58
CA GLN A 199 -3.61 -7.89 13.37
C GLN A 199 -3.40 -6.93 12.20
N ILE A 200 -2.48 -5.99 12.39
CA ILE A 200 -1.93 -5.14 11.33
C ILE A 200 -0.65 -5.79 10.81
N LYS A 201 -0.52 -5.89 9.50
CA LYS A 201 0.69 -6.36 8.83
C LYS A 201 1.41 -5.20 8.16
N VAL A 202 2.71 -5.07 8.44
CA VAL A 202 3.58 -4.07 7.84
C VAL A 202 4.68 -4.80 7.08
N ALA A 203 4.65 -4.72 5.76
CA ALA A 203 5.71 -5.23 4.91
C ALA A 203 6.79 -4.15 4.73
N LEU A 204 8.05 -4.59 4.71
CA LEU A 204 9.19 -3.76 4.37
C LEU A 204 9.84 -4.36 3.13
N ASN A 205 9.96 -3.56 2.07
CA ASN A 205 10.69 -3.96 0.89
C ASN A 205 12.19 -3.99 1.21
N SER A 206 12.94 -4.79 0.44
CA SER A 206 14.39 -4.87 0.58
C SER A 206 15.03 -3.53 0.22
N THR A 207 15.90 -3.01 1.08
CA THR A 207 16.71 -1.82 0.83
C THR A 207 18.12 -2.17 0.37
N HIS A 208 18.34 -3.40 -0.10
CA HIS A 208 19.64 -3.82 -0.60
C HIS A 208 19.95 -3.10 -1.92
N SER A 209 21.21 -2.71 -2.13
CA SER A 209 21.63 -1.95 -3.33
C SER A 209 21.42 -2.72 -4.65
N THR A 210 21.27 -4.03 -4.60
CA THR A 210 20.92 -4.84 -5.79
C THR A 210 19.44 -4.75 -6.16
N VAL A 211 18.58 -4.26 -5.26
CA VAL A 211 17.12 -4.12 -5.44
C VAL A 211 16.73 -2.68 -5.72
N LEU A 212 17.41 -1.71 -5.09
CA LEU A 212 17.13 -0.28 -5.27
C LEU A 212 17.63 0.26 -6.61
N GLY A 213 16.92 1.27 -7.12
CA GLY A 213 17.31 1.99 -8.35
C GLY A 213 17.23 1.12 -9.60
N ARG A 214 16.28 0.19 -9.65
CA ARG A 214 15.97 -0.65 -10.82
C ARG A 214 15.00 0.06 -11.76
N GLY A 215 15.02 -0.31 -13.04
CA GLY A 215 14.08 0.21 -14.04
C GLY A 215 14.34 1.65 -14.47
N VAL A 216 15.52 2.20 -14.14
CA VAL A 216 15.91 3.55 -14.54
C VAL A 216 16.57 3.50 -15.91
N ASP A 217 16.06 4.26 -16.87
CA ASP A 217 16.67 4.37 -18.19
C ASP A 217 18.05 5.02 -18.10
N ASN A 218 19.06 4.31 -18.61
CA ASN A 218 20.43 4.75 -18.57
C ASN A 218 21.25 4.13 -19.70
N THR A 219 22.14 4.96 -20.26
CA THR A 219 22.99 4.56 -21.40
C THR A 219 24.17 3.67 -21.00
N SER A 220 24.50 3.65 -19.70
CA SER A 220 25.64 2.90 -19.15
C SER A 220 25.31 1.43 -18.85
N GLY A 221 24.06 1.01 -19.01
CA GLY A 221 23.59 -0.37 -18.80
C GLY A 221 23.57 -0.82 -17.34
N PHE A 222 23.43 0.11 -16.39
CA PHE A 222 23.27 -0.22 -14.98
C PHE A 222 21.85 -0.74 -14.72
N GLU A 223 21.73 -1.93 -14.13
CA GLU A 223 20.43 -2.51 -13.79
C GLU A 223 19.95 -2.06 -12.40
N ASN A 224 20.88 -1.71 -11.51
CA ASN A 224 20.59 -1.37 -10.11
C ASN A 224 21.77 -0.61 -9.48
N LEU A 225 21.53 -0.07 -8.27
CA LEU A 225 22.49 0.77 -7.56
C LEU A 225 23.84 0.08 -7.28
N SER A 226 23.86 -1.26 -7.13
CA SER A 226 25.11 -1.99 -6.86
C SER A 226 26.09 -2.02 -8.04
N GLN A 227 25.60 -1.83 -9.26
CA GLN A 227 26.39 -1.83 -10.49
C GLN A 227 26.87 -0.43 -10.90
N SER A 228 26.47 0.60 -10.16
CA SER A 228 26.83 1.99 -10.44
C SER A 228 28.35 2.19 -10.43
N ARG A 229 28.86 2.84 -11.48
CA ARG A 229 30.27 3.21 -11.65
C ARG A 229 30.35 4.71 -11.93
N LEU A 230 31.49 5.31 -11.61
CA LEU A 230 31.75 6.76 -11.76
C LEU A 230 33.00 7.00 -12.61
N THR A 231 33.30 6.11 -13.56
CA THR A 231 34.57 6.17 -14.31
C THR A 231 34.52 7.13 -15.49
N SER A 232 33.33 7.45 -15.99
CA SER A 232 33.09 8.45 -17.04
C SER A 232 32.05 9.48 -16.60
N THR A 233 31.98 10.61 -17.31
CA THR A 233 30.95 11.63 -17.07
C THR A 233 29.54 11.08 -17.31
N GLN A 234 29.35 10.26 -18.34
CA GLN A 234 28.05 9.64 -18.61
C GLN A 234 27.64 8.67 -17.51
N GLU A 235 28.57 7.82 -17.06
CA GLU A 235 28.33 6.90 -15.95
C GLU A 235 27.97 7.65 -14.66
N ALA A 236 28.59 8.80 -14.40
CA ALA A 236 28.25 9.64 -13.25
C ALA A 236 26.85 10.25 -13.34
N ILE A 237 26.41 10.67 -14.53
CA ILE A 237 25.04 11.17 -14.75
C ILE A 237 24.02 10.05 -14.53
N ASP A 238 24.27 8.88 -15.12
CA ASP A 238 23.41 7.71 -14.99
C ASP A 238 23.34 7.23 -13.53
N ALA A 239 24.48 7.23 -12.81
CA ALA A 239 24.53 6.92 -11.39
C ALA A 239 23.68 7.86 -10.53
N ILE A 240 23.64 9.17 -10.85
CA ILE A 240 22.79 10.13 -10.14
C ILE A 240 21.32 9.76 -10.31
N ARG A 241 20.88 9.42 -11.54
CA ARG A 241 19.50 9.00 -11.79
C ARG A 241 19.10 7.77 -10.98
N LEU A 242 19.99 6.76 -10.92
CA LEU A 242 19.76 5.56 -10.10
C LEU A 242 19.67 5.88 -8.61
N VAL A 243 20.47 6.84 -8.12
CA VAL A 243 20.42 7.29 -6.72
C VAL A 243 19.13 8.04 -6.44
N ASP A 244 18.68 8.92 -7.32
CA ASP A 244 17.45 9.69 -7.16
C ASP A 244 16.24 8.74 -7.08
N GLU A 245 16.14 7.76 -7.98
CA GLU A 245 15.10 6.72 -7.92
C GLU A 245 15.18 5.93 -6.60
N ALA A 246 16.37 5.52 -6.18
CA ALA A 246 16.54 4.82 -4.91
C ALA A 246 16.12 5.67 -3.69
N LEU A 247 16.36 6.98 -3.74
CA LEU A 247 15.93 7.93 -2.71
C LEU A 247 14.41 8.10 -2.68
N ASP A 248 13.76 8.13 -3.84
CA ASP A 248 12.31 8.21 -3.95
C ASP A 248 11.65 6.92 -3.44
N GLN A 249 12.19 5.76 -3.80
CA GLN A 249 11.77 4.46 -3.25
C GLN A 249 11.87 4.43 -1.72
N LEU A 250 13.00 4.89 -1.16
CA LEU A 250 13.21 4.93 0.28
C LEU A 250 12.28 5.96 0.97
N SER A 251 12.08 7.12 0.34
CA SER A 251 11.22 8.18 0.86
C SER A 251 9.75 7.75 0.86
N SER A 252 9.30 7.07 -0.19
CA SER A 252 7.98 6.44 -0.27
C SER A 252 7.81 5.40 0.83
N MET A 253 8.79 4.49 1.01
CA MET A 253 8.74 3.50 2.10
C MET A 253 8.68 4.14 3.49
N ARG A 254 9.45 5.21 3.72
CA ARG A 254 9.39 5.99 4.97
C ARG A 254 8.04 6.69 5.15
N GLY A 255 7.46 7.23 4.08
CA GLY A 255 6.12 7.83 4.08
C GLY A 255 5.04 6.82 4.44
N GLN A 256 5.08 5.63 3.84
CA GLN A 256 4.19 4.52 4.17
C GLN A 256 4.31 4.09 5.63
N LEU A 257 5.54 3.92 6.14
CA LEU A 257 5.77 3.58 7.55
C LEU A 257 5.26 4.67 8.50
N GLY A 258 5.54 5.94 8.20
CA GLY A 258 5.03 7.06 8.97
C GLY A 258 3.50 7.11 8.98
N SER A 259 2.87 6.78 7.84
CA SER A 259 1.41 6.70 7.75
C SER A 259 0.85 5.56 8.61
N VAL A 260 1.42 4.35 8.54
CA VAL A 260 0.99 3.21 9.38
C VAL A 260 1.19 3.53 10.86
N GLN A 261 2.32 4.13 11.23
CA GLN A 261 2.57 4.53 12.61
C GLN A 261 1.50 5.51 13.11
N LYS A 262 1.29 6.62 12.40
CA LYS A 262 0.40 7.70 12.82
C LYS A 262 -1.08 7.31 12.76
N HIS A 263 -1.53 6.77 11.64
CA HIS A 263 -2.96 6.53 11.42
C HIS A 263 -3.41 5.21 12.02
N THR A 264 -2.55 4.20 12.03
CA THR A 264 -2.94 2.87 12.46
C THR A 264 -2.46 2.59 13.88
N LEU A 265 -1.16 2.60 14.15
CA LEU A 265 -0.65 2.19 15.47
C LEU A 265 -1.03 3.18 16.58
N GLU A 266 -0.80 4.48 16.38
CA GLU A 266 -1.11 5.50 17.39
C GLU A 266 -2.62 5.60 17.66
N THR A 267 -3.45 5.54 16.62
CA THR A 267 -4.92 5.52 16.77
C THR A 267 -5.38 4.28 17.55
N ASN A 268 -4.87 3.09 17.21
CA ASN A 268 -5.26 1.87 17.91
C ASN A 268 -4.80 1.88 19.38
N ILE A 269 -3.59 2.36 19.67
CA ILE A 269 -3.13 2.55 21.05
C ILE A 269 -4.09 3.47 21.83
N SER A 270 -4.55 4.56 21.21
CA SER A 270 -5.52 5.46 21.82
C SER A 270 -6.86 4.77 22.12
N VAL A 271 -7.38 4.01 21.15
CA VAL A 271 -8.63 3.24 21.30
C VAL A 271 -8.51 2.16 22.38
N LEU A 272 -7.41 1.42 22.40
CA LEU A 272 -7.14 0.39 23.41
C LEU A 272 -7.02 1.01 24.80
N ARG A 273 -6.38 2.18 24.94
CA ARG A 273 -6.29 2.87 26.23
C ARG A 273 -7.65 3.30 26.74
N SER A 274 -8.49 3.90 25.90
CA SER A 274 -9.87 4.26 26.27
C SER A 274 -10.69 3.01 26.64
N SER A 275 -10.55 1.93 25.89
CA SER A 275 -11.24 0.66 26.18
C SER A 275 -10.78 0.08 27.53
N ALA A 276 -9.49 0.11 27.83
CA ALA A 276 -8.95 -0.33 29.12
C ALA A 276 -9.46 0.54 30.28
N GLU A 277 -9.53 1.87 30.10
CA GLU A 277 -10.11 2.80 31.08
C GLU A 277 -11.60 2.48 31.34
N HIS A 278 -12.38 2.23 30.27
CA HIS A 278 -13.80 1.86 30.39
C HIS A 278 -14.01 0.51 31.08
N LEU A 279 -13.20 -0.51 30.75
CA LEU A 279 -13.27 -1.82 31.39
C LEU A 279 -12.89 -1.76 32.87
N THR A 280 -11.85 -0.99 33.22
CA THR A 280 -11.45 -0.78 34.62
C THR A 280 -12.55 -0.06 35.41
N ALA A 281 -13.22 0.94 34.80
CA ALA A 281 -14.34 1.62 35.43
C ALA A 281 -15.55 0.69 35.64
N ALA A 282 -15.86 -0.15 34.66
CA ALA A 282 -16.91 -1.16 34.77
C ALA A 282 -16.58 -2.20 35.85
N GLU A 283 -15.34 -2.68 35.90
CA GLU A 283 -14.86 -3.60 36.95
C GLU A 283 -14.99 -2.96 38.33
N SER A 284 -14.55 -1.70 38.50
CA SER A 284 -14.69 -0.96 39.75
C SER A 284 -16.15 -0.85 40.17
N SER A 285 -17.05 -0.49 39.24
CA SER A 285 -18.48 -0.38 39.54
C SER A 285 -19.11 -1.70 39.97
N ILE A 286 -18.71 -2.82 39.36
CA ILE A 286 -19.18 -4.16 39.76
C ILE A 286 -18.64 -4.49 41.15
N ARG A 287 -17.33 -4.33 41.38
CA ARG A 287 -16.69 -4.61 42.66
C ARG A 287 -17.26 -3.77 43.80
N ASP A 288 -17.54 -2.49 43.55
CA ASP A 288 -18.13 -1.58 44.52
C ASP A 288 -19.57 -1.97 44.84
N THR A 289 -20.34 -2.43 43.85
CA THR A 289 -21.71 -2.94 44.04
C THR A 289 -21.70 -4.22 44.88
N ASP A 290 -20.81 -5.15 44.58
CA ASP A 290 -20.63 -6.40 45.33
C ASP A 290 -20.19 -6.12 46.77
N MET A 291 -19.28 -5.17 46.97
CA MET A 291 -18.85 -4.74 48.30
C MET A 291 -19.99 -4.08 49.08
N ALA A 292 -20.78 -3.20 48.45
CA ALA A 292 -21.92 -2.57 49.08
C ALA A 292 -22.97 -3.60 49.53
N LEU A 293 -23.23 -4.63 48.72
CA LEU A 293 -24.11 -5.74 49.06
C LEU A 293 -23.57 -6.53 50.28
N GLU A 294 -22.28 -6.83 50.30
CA GLU A 294 -21.65 -7.58 51.39
C GLU A 294 -21.63 -6.77 52.70
N ILE A 295 -21.36 -5.47 52.63
CA ILE A 295 -21.45 -4.57 53.80
C ILE A 295 -22.88 -4.52 54.33
N ALA A 296 -23.88 -4.40 53.46
CA ALA A 296 -25.28 -4.40 53.87
C ALA A 296 -25.67 -5.71 54.58
N ASN A 297 -25.21 -6.85 54.05
CA ASN A 297 -25.42 -8.16 54.68
C ASN A 297 -24.68 -8.27 56.02
N PHE A 298 -23.44 -7.81 56.11
CA PHE A 298 -22.67 -7.77 57.34
C PHE A 298 -23.35 -6.92 58.42
N THR A 299 -23.77 -5.69 58.08
CA THR A 299 -24.50 -4.81 59.00
C THR A 299 -25.83 -5.40 59.43
N LYS A 300 -26.60 -6.00 58.50
CA LYS A 300 -27.84 -6.72 58.84
C LYS A 300 -27.56 -7.84 59.84
N ASN A 301 -26.54 -8.66 59.61
CA ASN A 301 -26.17 -9.74 60.51
C ASN A 301 -25.73 -9.20 61.87
N GLN A 302 -24.95 -8.11 61.92
CA GLN A 302 -24.56 -7.46 63.16
C GLN A 302 -25.78 -6.96 63.94
N ILE A 303 -26.72 -6.26 63.30
CA ILE A 303 -27.97 -5.83 63.92
C ILE A 303 -28.77 -7.03 64.44
N ILE A 304 -28.85 -8.13 63.68
CA ILE A 304 -29.51 -9.36 64.14
C ILE A 304 -28.82 -9.93 65.39
N THR A 305 -27.49 -9.95 65.43
CA THR A 305 -26.76 -10.45 66.60
C THR A 305 -26.95 -9.57 67.84
N GLU A 306 -26.93 -8.24 67.69
CA GLU A 306 -27.14 -7.29 68.78
C GLU A 306 -28.60 -7.30 69.26
N THR A 307 -29.57 -7.38 68.35
CA THR A 307 -31.00 -7.50 68.68
C THR A 307 -31.33 -8.85 69.31
N ALA A 308 -30.71 -9.95 68.87
CA ALA A 308 -30.86 -11.25 69.51
C ALA A 308 -30.32 -11.21 70.96
N ALA A 309 -29.17 -10.59 71.19
CA ALA A 309 -28.62 -10.42 72.53
C ALA A 309 -29.53 -9.54 73.41
N ALA A 310 -30.03 -8.41 72.89
CA ALA A 310 -30.97 -7.55 73.61
C ALA A 310 -32.32 -8.24 73.88
N ALA A 311 -32.85 -9.01 72.93
CA ALA A 311 -34.06 -9.79 73.09
C ALA A 311 -33.90 -10.87 74.17
N VAL A 312 -32.76 -11.56 74.22
CA VAL A 312 -32.43 -12.51 75.29
C VAL A 312 -32.34 -11.79 76.65
N ALA A 313 -31.69 -10.63 76.71
CA ALA A 313 -31.62 -9.84 77.94
C ALA A 313 -33.01 -9.39 78.43
N GLN A 314 -33.89 -8.97 77.50
CA GLN A 314 -35.27 -8.58 77.82
C GLN A 314 -36.14 -9.77 78.22
N ALA A 315 -35.98 -10.93 77.58
CA ALA A 315 -36.66 -12.17 77.98
C ALA A 315 -36.26 -12.58 79.40
N ASN A 316 -34.98 -12.51 79.74
CA ASN A 316 -34.47 -12.78 81.09
C ASN A 316 -35.06 -11.80 82.14
N GLN A 317 -35.14 -10.50 81.83
CA GLN A 317 -35.77 -9.52 82.71
C GLN A 317 -37.29 -9.71 82.86
N THR A 318 -37.97 -10.16 81.80
CA THR A 318 -39.42 -10.43 81.82
C THR A 318 -39.70 -11.68 82.64
N ALA A 319 -38.92 -12.74 82.46
CA ALA A 319 -38.97 -13.94 83.30
C ALA A 319 -38.76 -13.60 84.78
N ALA A 320 -37.78 -12.76 85.10
CA ALA A 320 -37.56 -12.28 86.47
C ALA A 320 -38.73 -11.44 87.03
N ARG A 321 -39.40 -10.63 86.19
CA ARG A 321 -40.61 -9.87 86.59
C ARG A 321 -41.80 -10.79 86.85
N VAL A 322 -42.02 -11.82 86.03
CA VAL A 322 -43.07 -12.82 86.26
C VAL A 322 -42.82 -13.58 87.57
N LEU A 323 -41.57 -14.00 87.83
CA LEU A 323 -41.21 -14.63 89.10
C LEU A 323 -41.50 -13.70 90.29
N ARG A 324 -41.13 -12.41 90.19
CA ARG A 324 -41.47 -11.42 91.23
C ARG A 324 -42.98 -11.29 91.45
N LEU A 325 -43.81 -11.32 90.40
CA LEU A 325 -45.27 -11.27 90.51
C LEU A 325 -45.86 -12.57 91.10
N LEU A 326 -45.31 -13.73 90.76
CA LEU A 326 -45.73 -15.02 91.34
C LEU A 326 -45.38 -15.11 92.83
N PHE A 327 -44.19 -14.65 93.23
CA PHE A 327 -43.80 -14.64 94.65
C PHE A 327 -44.48 -13.52 95.44
N SER A 328 -44.76 -12.36 94.84
CA SER A 328 -45.48 -11.28 95.52
C SER A 328 -46.98 -11.55 95.66
N ASN A 329 -47.58 -12.33 94.75
CA ASN A 329 -49.00 -12.73 94.84
C ASN A 329 -49.21 -13.97 95.73
N ASN A 330 -48.13 -14.62 96.20
CA ASN A 330 -48.19 -15.71 97.17
C ASN A 330 -47.98 -15.25 98.63
N ALA A 331 -48.01 -13.94 98.89
CA ALA A 331 -47.82 -13.37 100.23
C ALA A 331 -49.13 -13.11 101.00
N HIS A 332 -50.28 -13.65 100.54
CA HIS A 332 -51.55 -13.59 101.26
C HIS A 332 -52.26 -14.94 101.27
N ASN A 333 -51.85 -15.81 102.21
CA ASN A 333 -52.65 -16.79 102.97
C ASN A 333 -51.68 -17.81 103.59
N HIS A 334 -51.34 -17.64 104.87
CA HIS A 334 -51.88 -18.42 106.00
C HIS A 334 -51.06 -19.71 106.25
N TRP A 335 -50.52 -20.13 107.40
CA TRP A 335 -50.36 -19.65 108.78
C TRP A 335 -49.25 -20.50 109.47
N SER A 336 -48.83 -20.03 110.65
CA SER A 336 -48.11 -20.68 111.77
C SER A 336 -48.51 -22.13 112.14
N PHE A 337 -47.62 -22.80 112.90
CA PHE A 337 -47.69 -24.06 113.72
C PHE A 337 -47.09 -25.33 113.05
N PHE A 338 -46.23 -26.20 113.63
CA PHE A 338 -45.78 -26.58 115.01
C PHE A 338 -44.28 -27.04 114.97
N ALA A 339 -43.47 -26.73 116.00
CA ALA A 339 -42.77 -27.63 116.97
C ALA A 339 -41.94 -28.80 116.37
N GLU A 340 -40.66 -29.00 116.68
CA GLU A 340 -40.01 -29.17 117.99
C GLU A 340 -38.51 -28.79 117.94
#